data_AF-A0A972C691-F1
#
_entry.id   AF-A0A972C691-F1
#
_cell.length_a   1.000
_cell.length_b   1.000
_cell.length_c   1.000
_cell.angle_alpha   90.00
_cell.angle_beta   90.00
_cell.angle_gamma   90.00
#
_symmetry.space_group_name_H-M   'P 1'
#
loop_
_entity.id
_entity.type
_entity.pdbx_description
1 polymer ?
#
loop_
_entity_poly.entity_id
_entity_poly.type
_entity_poly.pdbx_seq_one_letter_code
_entity_poly.pdbx_strand_id
1 'polypeptide(L)' 'MRDIPIFTGLKLDETLRILEQDFKSLNVTIKEYTIPEDFYKNKINPVNSRVKRIVRQKISDNCNLELTVCTFNEIPE' A
#
# COMPACT_ATOMS: atom_id res chain seq x y z
N MET A 1 10.86 3.25 -21.08
CA MET A 1 10.40 3.32 -19.68
C MET A 1 10.79 2.01 -19.01
N ARG A 2 11.28 2.03 -17.77
CA ARG A 2 11.40 0.78 -16.99
C ARG A 2 10.00 0.28 -16.69
N ASP A 3 9.80 -1.03 -16.69
CA ASP A 3 8.54 -1.61 -16.23
C ASP A 3 8.33 -1.30 -14.75
N ILE A 4 7.07 -1.07 -14.36
CA ILE A 4 6.72 -0.83 -12.95
C ILE A 4 6.87 -2.16 -12.20
N PRO A 5 7.69 -2.23 -11.13
CA PRO A 5 7.88 -3.47 -10.38
C PRO A 5 6.60 -3.87 -9.63
N ILE A 6 6.55 -5.12 -9.18
CA ILE A 6 5.45 -5.64 -8.37
C ILE A 6 5.68 -5.22 -6.92
N PHE A 7 4.80 -4.38 -6.39
CA PHE A 7 4.89 -3.86 -5.01
C PHE A 7 4.07 -4.67 -3.98
N THR A 8 3.43 -5.75 -4.40
CA THR A 8 2.60 -6.57 -3.51
C THR A 8 3.43 -7.11 -2.33
N GLY A 9 2.95 -6.92 -1.11
CA GLY A 9 3.63 -7.29 0.13
C GLY A 9 4.50 -6.18 0.75
N LEU A 10 4.92 -5.19 -0.03
CA LEU A 10 5.71 -4.05 0.46
C LEU A 10 4.85 -3.08 1.27
N LYS A 11 5.52 -2.27 2.09
CA LYS A 11 4.84 -1.19 2.80
C LYS A 11 4.48 -0.07 1.84
N LEU A 12 3.39 0.63 2.15
CA LEU A 12 2.91 1.73 1.34
C LEU A 12 3.93 2.87 1.25
N ASP A 13 4.58 3.22 2.36
CA ASP A 13 5.59 4.30 2.41
C ASP A 13 6.84 3.97 1.60
N GLU A 14 7.33 2.73 1.68
CA GLU A 14 8.43 2.23 0.84
C GLU A 14 8.06 2.32 -0.64
N THR A 15 6.86 1.87 -1.00
CA THR A 15 6.35 1.89 -2.37
C THR A 15 6.24 3.32 -2.92
N LEU A 16 5.70 4.25 -2.14
CA LEU A 16 5.55 5.65 -2.56
C LEU A 16 6.91 6.33 -2.78
N ARG A 17 7.90 6.03 -1.93
CA ARG A 17 9.29 6.52 -2.12
C ARG A 17 9.91 6.02 -3.42
N ILE A 18 9.74 4.73 -3.74
CA ILE A 18 10.24 4.16 -5.01
C ILE A 18 9.56 4.84 -6.20
N LEU A 19 8.23 5.02 -6.14
CA LEU A 19 7.47 5.65 -7.21
C LEU A 19 7.91 7.11 -7.45
N GLU A 20 8.15 7.87 -6.38
CA GLU A 20 8.65 9.24 -6.46
C GLU A 20 10.06 9.32 -7.08
N GLN A 21 10.95 8.40 -6.69
CA GLN A 21 12.35 8.38 -7.15
C GLN A 21 12.48 7.89 -8.61
N ASP A 22 11.83 6.79 -8.96
CA ASP A 22 12.07 6.07 -10.21
C ASP A 22 11.06 6.38 -11.31
N PHE A 23 9.84 6.83 -10.95
CA PHE A 23 8.71 6.90 -11.88
C PHE A 23 8.09 8.31 -12.03
N LYS A 24 8.63 9.34 -11.37
CA LYS A 24 8.11 10.73 -11.37
C LYS A 24 6.61 10.77 -10.98
N SER A 25 5.90 11.81 -11.40
CA SER A 25 4.46 12.10 -11.21
C SER A 25 3.53 11.10 -11.90
N LEU A 26 3.69 9.82 -11.60
CA LEU A 26 2.72 8.80 -11.98
C LEU A 26 1.44 9.06 -11.18
N ASN A 27 0.29 9.00 -11.84
CA ASN A 27 -0.98 9.17 -11.16
C ASN A 27 -1.29 7.89 -10.37
N VAL A 28 -1.03 7.92 -9.07
CA VAL A 28 -1.23 6.79 -8.17
C VAL A 28 -2.60 6.92 -7.51
N THR A 29 -3.45 5.92 -7.71
CA THR A 29 -4.73 5.79 -7.00
C THR A 29 -4.59 4.75 -5.90
N ILE A 30 -4.80 5.17 -4.66
CA ILE A 30 -4.73 4.28 -3.49
C ILE A 30 -6.17 3.90 -3.08
N LYS A 31 -6.47 2.61 -3.08
CA LYS A 31 -7.72 2.05 -2.55
C LYS A 31 -7.42 1.32 -1.26
N GLU A 32 -7.82 1.91 -0.15
CA GLU A 32 -7.67 1.29 1.17
C GLU A 32 -8.86 0.39 1.46
N TYR A 33 -8.59 -0.85 1.82
CA TYR A 33 -9.58 -1.79 2.32
C TYR A 33 -9.29 -2.11 3.79
N THR A 34 -10.35 -2.00 4.58
CA THR A 34 -10.35 -2.43 5.98
C THR A 34 -11.11 -3.74 6.06
N ILE A 35 -10.46 -4.80 6.53
CA ILE A 35 -11.13 -6.07 6.79
C ILE A 35 -12.01 -5.87 8.05
N PRO A 36 -13.35 -5.99 7.95
CA PRO A 36 -14.25 -5.66 9.06
C PRO A 36 -14.01 -6.49 10.33
N GLU A 37 -13.59 -7.74 10.16
CA GLU A 37 -13.30 -8.67 11.27
C GLU A 37 -12.05 -8.29 12.08
N ASP A 38 -11.17 -7.47 11.52
CA ASP A 38 -9.93 -7.01 12.17
C ASP A 38 -10.13 -5.65 12.90
N PHE A 39 -11.22 -4.94 12.58
CA PHE A 39 -11.56 -3.64 13.18
C PHE A 39 -11.91 -3.74 14.67
N TYR A 40 -12.51 -4.86 15.07
CA TYR A 40 -12.97 -5.09 16.45
C TYR A 40 -12.01 -5.94 17.29
N LYS A 41 -10.97 -6.53 16.69
CA LYS A 41 -10.21 -7.57 17.38
C LYS A 41 -9.26 -7.07 18.44
N ASN A 42 -8.81 -5.81 18.47
CA ASN A 42 -8.10 -5.32 19.65
C ASN A 42 -8.04 -3.80 19.80
N LYS A 43 -8.45 -3.36 20.99
CA LYS A 43 -8.07 -2.10 21.67
C LYS A 43 -6.54 -2.03 21.89
N ILE A 44 -5.74 -2.07 20.84
CA ILE A 44 -4.31 -1.76 20.89
C ILE A 44 -4.15 -0.29 20.53
N ASN A 45 -3.41 0.42 21.38
CA ASN A 45 -3.18 1.85 21.32
C ASN A 45 -2.91 2.32 19.86
N PRO A 46 -3.75 3.17 19.26
CA PRO A 46 -3.75 3.46 17.82
C PRO A 46 -2.52 4.21 17.30
N VAL A 47 -1.55 4.53 18.17
CA VAL A 47 -0.44 5.43 17.85
C VAL A 47 0.76 4.68 17.23
N ASN A 48 0.95 3.36 17.45
CA ASN A 48 2.27 2.75 17.21
C ASN A 48 2.38 1.40 16.46
N SER A 49 1.33 0.77 15.88
CA SER A 49 1.55 -0.57 15.27
C SER A 49 0.67 -0.97 14.08
N ARG A 50 0.16 -0.02 13.29
CA ARG A 50 -0.63 -0.36 12.10
C ARG A 50 0.20 -0.13 10.83
N VAL A 51 0.67 -1.22 10.22
CA VAL A 51 1.43 -1.16 8.96
C VAL A 51 0.48 -1.34 7.79
N LYS A 52 0.60 -0.45 6.79
CA LYS A 52 -0.14 -0.54 5.54
C LYS A 52 0.71 -1.27 4.49
N ARG A 53 0.19 -2.38 3.95
CA ARG A 53 0.85 -3.13 2.88
C ARG A 53 0.01 -3.22 1.62
N ILE A 54 0.67 -3.26 0.49
CA ILE A 54 0.02 -3.43 -0.82
C ILE A 54 -0.42 -4.89 -0.95
N VAL A 55 -1.71 -5.13 -1.21
CA VAL A 55 -2.25 -6.48 -1.44
C VAL A 55 -2.56 -6.73 -2.91
N ARG A 56 -2.69 -5.67 -3.71
CA ARG A 56 -2.90 -5.77 -5.15
C ARG A 56 -2.37 -4.54 -5.85
N GLN A 57 -1.84 -4.74 -7.05
CA GLN A 57 -1.43 -3.71 -7.98
C GLN A 57 -2.12 -3.90 -9.31
N LYS A 58 -2.57 -2.81 -9.93
CA LYS A 58 -3.12 -2.81 -11.28
C LYS A 58 -2.64 -1.57 -12.03
N ILE A 59 -2.10 -1.78 -13.22
CA ILE A 59 -1.78 -0.70 -14.15
C ILE A 59 -2.99 -0.54 -15.07
N SER A 60 -3.45 0.69 -15.25
CA SER A 60 -4.55 1.02 -16.17
C SER A 60 -4.02 1.57 -17.48
N ASP A 61 -4.86 1.51 -18.52
CA ASP A 61 -4.51 1.92 -19.89
C ASP A 61 -4.12 3.42 -20.00
N ASN A 62 -4.48 4.24 -19.01
CA ASN A 62 -4.15 5.68 -18.93
C ASN A 62 -2.87 5.96 -18.13
N CYS A 63 -1.99 4.97 -17.97
CA CYS A 63 -0.78 5.08 -17.15
C CYS A 63 -1.03 5.41 -15.66
N ASN A 64 -2.25 5.17 -15.15
CA ASN A 64 -2.50 5.27 -13.70
C ASN A 64 -2.15 3.95 -13.03
N LEU A 65 -1.51 4.05 -11.86
CA LEU A 65 -1.21 2.91 -11.01
C LEU A 65 -2.23 2.84 -9.87
N GLU A 66 -3.02 1.77 -9.84
CA GLU A 66 -3.94 1.49 -8.75
C GLU A 66 -3.28 0.53 -7.76
N LEU A 67 -3.17 0.97 -6.50
CA LEU A 67 -2.66 0.18 -5.38
C LEU A 67 -3.81 -0.10 -4.42
N THR A 68 -4.10 -1.37 -4.19
CA THR A 68 -5.01 -1.80 -3.12
C THR A 68 -4.18 -2.08 -1.87
N VAL A 69 -4.56 -1.45 -0.76
CA VAL A 69 -3.80 -1.47 0.50
C VAL A 69 -4.67 -2.03 1.61
N CYS A 70 -4.12 -2.95 2.39
CA CYS A 70 -4.71 -3.39 3.64
C CYS A 70 -3.86 -2.92 4.82
N THR A 71 -4.55 -2.64 5.92
CA THR A 71 -3.90 -2.36 7.20
C THR A 71 -3.73 -3.65 7.97
N PHE A 72 -2.52 -3.88 8.48
CA PHE A 72 -2.16 -5.05 9.27
C PHE A 72 -1.75 -4.60 10.67
N ASN A 73 -2.11 -5.39 11.69
CA ASN A 73 -1.72 -5.15 13.08
C ASN A 73 -0.29 -5.63 13.41
N GLU A 74 0.48 -6.09 12.42
CA GLU A 74 1.87 -6.52 12.60
C GLU A 74 2.81 -5.34 12.82
N ILE A 75 3.64 -5.44 13.87
CA ILE A 75 4.95 -4.80 13.90
C ILE A 75 5.89 -5.81 13.23
N PRO A 76 6.47 -5.54 12.05
CA PRO A 76 7.50 -6.40 11.49
C PRO A 76 8.71 -6.38 12.42
N GLU A 77 9.28 -7.55 12.73
CA GLU A 77 10.63 -7.66 13.32
C GLU A 77 11.70 -7.06 12.39
#